data_AF-A0A939NQ14-F1
#
_entry.id   AF-A0A939NQ14-F1
#
_cell.length_a   1.000
_cell.length_b   1.000
_cell.length_c   1.000
_cell.angle_alpha   90.00
_cell.angle_beta   90.00
_cell.angle_gamma   90.00
#
_symmetry.space_group_name_H-M   'P 1'
#
loop_
_entity.id
_entity.type
_entity.pdbx_description
1 polymer ?
#
loop_
_entity_poly.entity_id
_entity_poly.type
_entity_poly.pdbx_seq_one_letter_code
_entity_poly.pdbx_strand_id
1 'polypeptide(L)'
;MLATDEPGWQALDKRYIRVNYNLNGALIDAVMMLIEQQMAALEQEESPLSLSSEDIQLYEKQLKSSDYYGLFVDTVPDDVKKLYTEAGSSDFNALSQTAHRLKGVFAMLNLLPGKQLCEIVRTAHRRR
;
A
#
# COMPACT_ATOMS: atom_id res chain seq x y z
N MET A 1 -15.49 52.32 5.08
CA MET A 1 -16.03 51.07 4.52
C MET A 1 -15.29 49.92 5.16
N LEU A 2 -16.07 49.06 5.82
CA LEU A 2 -15.83 47.76 6.45
C LEU A 2 -14.42 47.16 6.27
N ALA A 3 -13.74 46.95 7.41
CA ALA A 3 -12.50 46.18 7.47
C ALA A 3 -12.76 44.77 6.91
N THR A 4 -11.86 44.39 6.01
CA THR A 4 -11.79 43.12 5.30
C THR A 4 -12.13 41.93 6.22
N ASP A 5 -13.11 41.15 5.78
CA ASP A 5 -13.50 39.86 6.36
C ASP A 5 -12.30 38.90 6.23
N GLU A 6 -11.38 38.94 7.21
CA GLU A 6 -10.27 38.01 7.26
C GLU A 6 -10.82 36.63 7.63
N PRO A 7 -10.68 35.60 6.77
CA PRO A 7 -11.09 34.26 7.12
C PRO A 7 -10.32 33.84 8.37
N GLY A 8 -11.05 33.47 9.44
CA GLY A 8 -10.48 33.23 10.77
C GLY A 8 -9.41 32.13 10.80
N TRP A 9 -9.32 31.31 9.76
CA TRP A 9 -8.28 30.32 9.53
C TRP A 9 -7.94 30.18 8.04
N GLN A 10 -6.73 29.71 7.74
CA GLN A 10 -6.21 29.47 6.40
C GLN A 10 -5.38 28.18 6.38
N ALA A 11 -5.72 27.24 5.49
CA ALA A 11 -4.93 26.04 5.27
C ALA A 11 -3.60 26.39 4.56
N LEU A 12 -2.48 25.99 5.16
CA LEU A 12 -1.13 26.19 4.61
C LEU A 12 -0.64 24.94 3.87
N ASP A 13 -0.86 23.76 4.47
CA ASP A 13 -0.44 22.47 3.92
C ASP A 13 -1.32 21.35 4.49
N LYS A 14 -1.16 20.10 4.03
CA LYS A 14 -1.99 18.92 4.41
C LYS A 14 -1.99 18.59 5.90
N ARG A 15 -1.12 19.21 6.70
CA ARG A 15 -1.01 19.03 8.15
C ARG A 15 -0.86 20.34 8.93
N TYR A 16 -0.99 21.47 8.24
CA TYR A 16 -0.73 22.78 8.84
C TYR A 16 -1.85 23.75 8.46
N ILE A 17 -2.53 24.26 9.49
CA ILE A 17 -3.54 25.30 9.36
C ILE A 17 -3.08 26.50 10.19
N ARG A 18 -3.07 27.69 9.58
CA ARG A 18 -2.89 28.97 10.27
C ARG A 18 -4.24 29.41 10.81
N VAL A 19 -4.30 29.79 12.08
CA VAL A 19 -5.55 30.25 12.69
C VAL A 19 -5.34 31.52 13.50
N ASN A 20 -6.34 32.40 13.47
CA ASN A 20 -6.39 33.56 14.34
C ASN A 20 -6.96 33.13 15.70
N TYR A 21 -6.09 33.05 16.71
CA TYR A 21 -6.43 32.60 18.06
C TYR A 21 -7.46 33.51 18.79
N ASN A 22 -7.64 34.75 18.33
CA ASN A 22 -8.65 35.66 18.88
C ASN A 22 -10.09 35.29 18.46
N LEU A 23 -10.23 34.42 17.45
CA LEU A 23 -11.51 33.91 16.97
C LEU A 23 -11.66 32.46 17.42
N ASN A 24 -12.20 32.24 18.62
CA ASN A 24 -12.33 30.91 19.21
C ASN A 24 -13.05 29.90 18.30
N GLY A 25 -14.03 30.37 17.52
CA GLY A 25 -14.72 29.53 16.52
C GLY A 25 -13.78 29.03 15.42
N ALA A 26 -12.89 29.89 14.90
CA ALA A 26 -11.95 29.50 13.87
C ALA A 26 -10.90 28.48 14.36
N LEU A 27 -10.55 28.52 15.66
CA LEU A 27 -9.68 27.52 16.28
C LEU A 27 -10.34 26.15 16.34
N ILE A 28 -11.61 26.10 16.76
CA ILE A 28 -12.37 24.85 16.82
C ILE A 28 -12.54 24.25 15.42
N ASP A 29 -12.87 25.08 14.42
CA ASP A 29 -13.03 24.64 13.04
C ASP A 29 -11.71 24.11 12.44
N ALA A 30 -10.60 24.82 12.68
CA ALA A 30 -9.28 24.38 12.22
C ALA A 30 -8.85 23.05 12.86
N VAL A 31 -9.13 22.86 14.16
CA VAL A 31 -8.85 21.59 14.85
C VAL A 31 -9.73 20.47 14.30
N MET A 32 -11.02 20.73 14.06
CA MET A 32 -11.95 19.76 13.48
C MET A 32 -11.47 19.30 12.09
N MET A 33 -11.05 20.24 11.23
CA MET A 33 -10.49 19.91 9.92
C MET A 33 -9.21 19.08 10.00
N LEU A 34 -8.32 19.36 10.96
CA LEU A 34 -7.10 18.56 11.16
C LEU A 34 -7.43 17.13 11.62
N ILE A 35 -8.48 16.96 12.42
CA ILE A 35 -8.96 15.64 12.85
C ILE A 35 -9.55 14.87 11.66
N GLU A 36 -10.39 15.51 10.85
CA GLU A 36 -10.96 14.90 9.64
C GLU A 36 -9.86 14.47 8.66
N GLN A 37 -8.85 15.31 8.45
CA GLN A 37 -7.70 14.98 7.61
C GLN A 37 -6.89 13.80 8.15
N GLN A 38 -6.73 13.69 9.48
CA GLN A 38 -6.07 12.53 10.08
C GLN A 38 -6.90 11.25 9.93
N MET A 39 -8.22 11.31 10.12
CA MET A 39 -9.08 10.14 9.93
C MET A 39 -9.11 9.68 8.47
N ALA A 40 -9.22 10.60 7.52
CA ALA A 40 -9.14 10.27 6.09
C ALA A 40 -7.77 9.71 5.69
N ALA A 41 -6.68 10.17 6.31
CA ALA A 41 -5.35 9.60 6.10
C ALA A 41 -5.24 8.18 6.69
N LEU A 42 -5.86 7.91 7.84
CA LEU A 42 -5.93 6.57 8.43
C LEU A 42 -6.76 5.59 7.58
N GLU A 43 -7.85 6.05 6.97
CA GLU A 43 -8.62 5.26 6.01
C GLU A 43 -7.83 4.99 4.71
N GLN A 44 -6.96 5.91 4.29
CA GLN A 44 -6.04 5.71 3.18
C GLN A 44 -4.79 4.88 3.54
N GLU A 45 -4.53 4.64 4.82
CA GLU A 45 -3.55 3.68 5.32
C GLU A 45 -4.09 2.24 5.33
N GLU A 46 -5.19 1.96 4.63
CA GLU A 46 -5.37 0.62 4.06
C GLU A 46 -4.20 0.35 3.13
N SER A 47 -3.19 -0.32 3.70
CA SER A 47 -2.08 -0.83 2.93
C SER A 47 -2.65 -1.53 1.69
N PRO A 48 -2.00 -1.44 0.52
CA PRO A 48 -2.41 -2.19 -0.67
C PRO A 48 -2.41 -3.73 -0.48
N LEU A 49 -2.17 -4.20 0.75
CA LEU A 49 -2.16 -5.57 1.23
C LEU A 49 -3.30 -5.89 2.20
N SER A 50 -4.26 -4.98 2.45
CA SER A 50 -5.49 -5.29 3.20
C SER A 50 -6.38 -6.20 2.35
N LEU A 51 -5.94 -7.43 2.15
CA LEU A 51 -6.74 -8.49 1.56
C LEU A 51 -7.66 -9.01 2.64
N SER A 52 -8.95 -8.84 2.43
CA SER A 52 -9.93 -9.51 3.27
C SER A 52 -9.85 -11.02 3.05
N SER A 53 -10.30 -11.81 4.03
CA SER A 53 -10.43 -13.26 3.85
C SER A 53 -11.34 -13.63 2.66
N GLU A 54 -12.28 -12.75 2.30
CA GLU A 54 -13.19 -12.93 1.17
C GLU A 54 -12.45 -12.77 -0.17
N ASP A 55 -11.53 -11.81 -0.27
CA ASP A 55 -10.67 -11.62 -1.44
C ASP A 55 -9.79 -12.85 -1.66
N ILE A 56 -9.20 -13.40 -0.59
CA ILE A 56 -8.34 -14.60 -0.65
C ILE A 56 -9.15 -15.80 -1.19
N GLN A 57 -10.38 -15.99 -0.72
CA GLN A 57 -11.25 -17.07 -1.21
C GLN A 57 -11.66 -16.87 -2.67
N LEU A 58 -11.94 -15.64 -3.08
CA LEU A 58 -12.25 -15.30 -4.47
C LEU A 58 -11.06 -15.64 -5.39
N TYR A 59 -9.85 -15.26 -4.98
CA TYR A 59 -8.62 -15.57 -5.72
C TYR A 59 -8.32 -17.07 -5.77
N GLU A 60 -8.51 -17.79 -4.66
CA GLU A 60 -8.34 -19.25 -4.63
C GLU A 60 -9.30 -19.94 -5.60
N LYS A 61 -10.56 -19.49 -5.64
CA LYS A 61 -11.57 -20.00 -6.57
C LYS A 61 -11.22 -19.69 -8.03
N GLN A 62 -10.78 -18.46 -8.33
CA GLN A 62 -10.34 -18.07 -9.67
C GLN A 62 -9.13 -18.91 -10.12
N LEU A 63 -8.15 -19.10 -9.24
CA LEU A 63 -6.96 -19.89 -9.53
C LEU A 63 -7.30 -21.36 -9.77
N LYS A 64 -8.15 -21.97 -8.94
CA LYS A 64 -8.64 -23.35 -9.12
C LYS A 64 -9.50 -23.53 -10.37
N SER A 65 -10.20 -22.48 -10.80
CA SER A 65 -10.98 -22.50 -12.04
C SER A 65 -10.13 -22.32 -13.30
N SER A 66 -8.87 -21.93 -13.14
CA SER A 66 -7.94 -21.68 -14.24
C SER A 66 -7.05 -22.89 -14.48
N ASP A 67 -6.77 -23.21 -15.75
CA ASP A 67 -5.87 -24.29 -16.14
C ASP A 67 -4.41 -24.07 -15.68
N TYR A 68 -4.10 -22.86 -15.19
CA TYR A 68 -2.79 -22.49 -14.65
C TYR A 68 -2.56 -22.94 -13.20
N TYR A 69 -3.55 -23.53 -12.52
CA TYR A 69 -3.38 -24.05 -11.15
C TYR A 69 -2.22 -25.04 -11.03
N GLY A 70 -2.08 -25.95 -12.02
CA GLY A 70 -0.98 -26.91 -12.04
C GLY A 70 0.40 -26.24 -12.11
N LEU A 71 0.54 -25.22 -12.95
CA LEU A 71 1.79 -24.46 -13.07
C LEU A 71 2.11 -23.69 -11.78
N PHE A 72 1.10 -23.12 -11.12
CA PHE A 72 1.26 -22.42 -9.85
C PHE A 72 1.80 -23.34 -8.77
N VAL A 73 1.19 -24.51 -8.59
CA VAL A 73 1.60 -25.49 -7.57
C VAL A 73 3.00 -26.03 -7.83
N ASP A 74 3.40 -26.16 -9.09
CA ASP A 74 4.70 -26.72 -9.45
C ASP A 74 5.84 -25.69 -9.35
N THR A 75 5.58 -24.43 -9.70
CA THR A 75 6.64 -23.40 -9.82
C THR A 75 6.77 -22.49 -8.61
N VAL A 76 5.66 -22.11 -7.96
CA VAL A 76 5.69 -21.12 -6.87
C VAL A 76 6.40 -21.64 -5.62
N PRO A 77 6.20 -22.89 -5.16
CA PRO A 77 6.92 -23.40 -3.99
C PRO A 77 8.43 -23.47 -4.21
N ASP A 78 8.85 -23.86 -5.42
CA ASP A 78 10.28 -23.90 -5.79
C ASP A 78 10.90 -22.51 -5.77
N ASP A 79 10.22 -21.52 -6.37
CA ASP A 79 10.67 -20.13 -6.39
C ASP A 79 10.68 -19.49 -5.00
N VAL A 80 9.69 -19.77 -4.14
CA VAL A 80 9.69 -19.29 -2.74
C VAL A 80 10.85 -19.88 -1.94
N LYS A 81 11.16 -21.17 -2.15
CA LYS A 81 12.29 -21.83 -1.48
C LYS A 81 13.63 -21.25 -1.93
N LYS A 82 13.79 -20.95 -3.22
CA LYS A 82 14.96 -20.23 -3.75
C LYS A 82 15.07 -18.85 -3.16
N LEU A 83 13.96 -18.09 -3.11
CA LEU A 83 13.93 -16.75 -2.54
C LEU A 83 14.40 -16.74 -1.07
N TYR A 84 13.99 -17.73 -0.27
CA TYR A 84 14.44 -17.87 1.12
C TYR A 84 15.94 -18.20 1.23
N THR A 85 16.44 -19.04 0.31
CA THR A 85 17.85 -19.45 0.26
C THR A 85 18.75 -18.28 -0.19
N GLU A 86 18.32 -17.53 -1.19
CA GLU A 86 19.00 -16.35 -1.74
C GLU A 86 19.01 -15.19 -0.74
N ALA A 87 17.91 -15.00 -0.01
CA ALA A 87 17.84 -14.03 1.09
C ALA A 87 18.81 -14.40 2.22
N GLY A 88 18.91 -15.68 2.58
CA GLY A 88 19.87 -16.17 3.57
C GLY A 88 21.33 -16.05 3.11
N SER A 89 21.57 -16.19 1.81
CA SER A 89 22.90 -16.06 1.19
C SER A 89 23.28 -14.62 0.86
N SER A 90 22.38 -13.64 1.10
CA SER A 90 22.52 -12.23 0.71
C SER A 90 22.84 -12.01 -0.78
N ASP A 91 22.40 -12.93 -1.65
CA ASP A 91 22.56 -12.79 -3.10
C ASP A 91 21.38 -12.01 -3.69
N PHE A 92 21.50 -10.68 -3.66
CA PHE A 92 20.44 -9.76 -4.08
C PHE A 92 20.14 -9.80 -5.58
N ASN A 93 21.10 -10.23 -6.41
CA ASN A 93 20.91 -10.36 -7.85
C ASN A 93 20.03 -11.56 -8.18
N ALA A 94 20.32 -12.72 -7.56
CA ALA A 94 19.49 -13.91 -7.68
C ALA A 94 18.09 -13.64 -7.10
N LEU A 95 18.03 -13.03 -5.91
CA LEU A 95 16.77 -12.67 -5.24
C LEU A 95 15.87 -11.78 -6.11
N SER A 96 16.45 -10.78 -6.78
CA SER A 96 15.70 -9.89 -7.67
C SER A 96 15.17 -10.64 -8.90
N GLN A 97 15.90 -11.62 -9.44
CA GLN A 97 15.43 -12.44 -10.56
C GLN A 97 14.30 -13.37 -10.14
N THR A 98 14.43 -14.04 -9.00
CA THR A 98 13.40 -14.92 -8.45
C THR A 98 12.12 -14.14 -8.13
N ALA A 99 12.24 -12.96 -7.53
CA ALA A 99 11.10 -12.06 -7.30
C ALA A 99 10.46 -11.56 -8.61
N HIS A 100 11.26 -11.31 -9.66
CA HIS A 100 10.74 -10.92 -10.97
C HIS A 100 9.97 -12.07 -11.64
N ARG A 101 10.48 -13.30 -11.52
CA ARG A 101 9.82 -14.51 -12.04
C ARG A 101 8.48 -14.75 -11.35
N LEU A 102 8.47 -14.67 -10.02
CA LEU A 102 7.23 -14.73 -9.22
C LEU A 102 6.25 -13.63 -9.64
N LYS A 103 6.71 -12.40 -9.83
CA LYS A 103 5.88 -11.29 -10.33
C LYS A 103 5.24 -11.62 -11.69
N GLY A 104 5.96 -12.29 -12.60
CA GLY A 104 5.43 -12.75 -13.88
C GLY A 104 4.31 -13.78 -13.72
N VAL A 105 4.51 -14.77 -12.86
CA VAL A 105 3.50 -15.79 -12.54
C VAL A 105 2.26 -15.16 -11.92
N PHE A 106 2.42 -14.27 -10.94
CA PHE A 106 1.31 -13.54 -10.33
C PHE A 106 0.57 -12.62 -11.32
N ALA A 107 1.29 -11.99 -12.26
CA ALA A 107 0.66 -11.18 -13.31
C ALA A 107 -0.14 -12.03 -14.31
N MET A 108 0.36 -13.20 -14.68
CA MET A 108 -0.31 -14.12 -15.59
C MET A 108 -1.59 -14.71 -14.98
N LEU A 109 -1.58 -14.91 -13.67
CA LEU A 109 -2.73 -15.37 -12.89
C LEU A 109 -3.69 -14.25 -12.47
N ASN A 110 -3.41 -13.01 -12.88
CA ASN A 110 -4.13 -11.80 -12.48
C ASN A 110 -4.26 -11.62 -10.96
N LEU A 111 -3.30 -12.16 -10.20
CA LEU A 111 -3.21 -12.05 -8.74
C LEU A 111 -2.56 -10.69 -8.38
N LEU A 112 -3.39 -9.64 -8.43
CA LEU A 112 -3.04 -8.27 -8.03
C LEU A 112 -2.26 -8.18 -6.70
N PRO A 113 -2.68 -8.85 -5.61
CA PRO A 113 -1.92 -8.82 -4.36
C PRO A 113 -0.53 -9.48 -4.45
N GLY A 114 -0.39 -10.58 -5.18
CA GLY A 114 0.91 -11.25 -5.36
C GLY A 114 1.90 -10.34 -6.09
N LYS A 115 1.43 -9.60 -7.11
CA LYS A 115 2.22 -8.59 -7.82
C LYS A 115 2.64 -7.44 -6.90
N GLN A 116 1.75 -6.98 -6.03
CA GLN A 116 2.04 -5.90 -5.07
C GLN A 116 3.03 -6.35 -3.99
N LEU A 117 2.94 -7.58 -3.50
CA LEU A 117 3.93 -8.16 -2.59
C LEU A 117 5.33 -8.22 -3.23
N CYS A 118 5.45 -8.65 -4.49
CA CYS A 118 6.74 -8.65 -5.20
C CYS A 118 7.29 -7.22 -5.43
N GLU A 119 6.43 -6.23 -5.68
CA GLU A 119 6.83 -4.82 -5.75
C GLU A 119 7.36 -4.31 -4.41
N ILE A 120 6.72 -4.67 -3.30
CA ILE A 120 7.12 -4.28 -1.94
C ILE A 120 8.48 -4.89 -1.56
N VAL A 121 8.70 -6.18 -1.81
CA VAL A 121 10.01 -6.82 -1.56
C VAL A 121 11.13 -6.10 -2.34
N ARG A 122 10.87 -5.76 -3.60
CA ARG A 122 11.83 -5.05 -4.46
C ARG A 122 12.09 -3.61 -4.00
N THR A 123 11.06 -2.89 -3.56
CA THR A 123 11.18 -1.51 -3.10
C THR A 123 11.76 -1.39 -1.69
N ALA A 124 11.48 -2.35 -0.81
CA ALA A 124 12.11 -2.46 0.51
C ALA A 124 13.63 -2.66 0.38
N HIS A 125 14.07 -3.47 -0.58
CA HIS A 125 15.51 -3.65 -0.83
C HIS A 125 16.20 -2.43 -1.43
N ARG A 126 15.50 -1.57 -2.18
CA ARG A 126 16.08 -0.36 -2.77
C ARG A 126 16.29 0.79 -1.77
N ARG A 127 15.79 0.66 -0.54
CA ARG A 127 15.89 1.67 0.53
C ARG A 127 16.90 1.29 1.63
N ARG A 128 17.61 0.17 1.50
CA ARG A 128 18.78 -0.20 2.31
C ARG A 128 20.04 -0.05 1.48
#